data_AF-Q5UAA8-F1
#
_entry.id   AF-Q5UAA8-F1
#
_cell.length_a   1.000
_cell.length_b   1.000
_cell.length_c   1.000
_cell.angle_alpha   90.00
_cell.angle_beta   90.00
_cell.angle_gamma   90.00
#
_symmetry.space_group_name_H-M   'P 1'
#
loop_
_entity.id
_entity.type
_entity.pdbx_description
1 polymer ?
#
loop_
_entity_poly.entity_id
_entity_poly.type
_entity_poly.pdbx_seq_one_letter_code
_entity_poly.pdbx_strand_id
1 'polypeptide(L)'
;MRKVTTPMPISGTKYVIPTSHTLMASPGCTSRDDEFFPEALEWDPHRWDLGSGRVVGNDQDEEFQDYGYGMISKGASSPYLPFGAGRHRCIGEQFATVQLVTIMATVVRLFKFKN
;
A
#
# COMPACT_ATOMS: atom_id res chain seq x y z
N MET A 1 -5.78 11.74 1.57
CA MET A 1 -6.71 12.61 2.32
C MET A 1 -8.02 12.77 1.57
N ARG A 2 -9.15 12.91 2.28
CA ARG A 2 -10.48 13.17 1.68
C ARG A 2 -11.30 14.08 2.60
N LYS A 3 -11.95 15.11 2.04
CA LYS A 3 -12.88 15.96 2.79
C LYS A 3 -14.15 15.16 3.11
N VAL A 4 -14.64 15.27 4.33
CA VAL A 4 -15.88 14.62 4.76
C VAL A 4 -17.07 15.42 4.22
N THR A 5 -17.96 14.79 3.44
CA THR A 5 -19.12 15.44 2.83
C THR A 5 -20.44 15.17 3.55
N THR A 6 -20.52 14.07 4.29
CA THR A 6 -21.63 13.70 5.17
C THR A 6 -21.08 13.23 6.52
N PRO A 7 -21.78 13.41 7.65
CA PRO A 7 -21.32 12.89 8.94
C PRO A 7 -21.02 11.38 8.87
N MET A 8 -19.82 10.95 9.27
CA MET A 8 -19.36 9.57 9.13
C MET A 8 -19.18 8.90 10.50
N PRO A 9 -20.07 7.96 10.90
CA PRO A 9 -19.85 7.16 12.10
C PRO A 9 -18.69 6.18 11.92
N ILE A 10 -17.87 6.00 12.95
CA ILE A 10 -16.78 5.01 12.94
C ILE A 10 -17.26 3.72 13.62
N SER A 11 -17.34 2.64 12.86
CA SER A 11 -17.75 1.31 13.34
C SER A 11 -16.97 0.88 14.59
N GLY A 12 -17.68 0.32 15.58
CA GLY A 12 -17.08 -0.13 16.84
C GLY A 12 -16.75 0.98 17.84
N THR A 13 -17.08 2.24 17.54
CA THR A 13 -16.85 3.38 18.45
C THR A 13 -18.10 4.25 18.57
N LYS A 14 -18.07 5.19 19.52
CA LYS A 14 -19.11 6.23 19.67
C LYS A 14 -18.85 7.49 18.82
N TYR A 15 -17.79 7.51 18.01
CA TYR A 15 -17.35 8.70 17.30
C TYR A 15 -18.08 8.87 15.97
N VAL A 16 -18.43 10.13 15.66
CA VAL A 16 -18.95 10.56 14.37
C VAL A 16 -18.09 11.72 13.87
N ILE A 17 -17.52 11.58 12.69
CA ILE A 17 -16.65 12.58 12.08
C ILE A 17 -17.52 13.61 11.35
N PRO A 18 -17.49 14.89 11.73
CA PRO A 18 -18.32 15.91 11.11
C PRO A 18 -17.75 16.37 9.76
N THR A 19 -18.59 17.04 8.97
CA THR A 19 -18.25 17.55 7.61
C THR A 19 -17.21 18.67 7.59
N SER A 20 -16.85 19.21 8.76
CA SER A 20 -15.77 20.19 8.90
C SER A 20 -14.37 19.57 8.79
N HIS A 21 -14.24 18.24 8.89
CA HIS A 21 -12.96 17.56 8.95
C HIS A 21 -12.50 16.97 7.61
N THR A 22 -11.20 16.67 7.54
CA THR A 22 -10.58 15.91 6.46
C THR A 22 -10.04 14.60 7.03
N LEU A 23 -10.37 13.49 6.39
CA LEU A 23 -9.81 12.18 6.70
C LEU A 23 -8.41 12.04 6.10
N MET A 24 -7.48 11.47 6.86
CA MET A 24 -6.15 11.10 6.41
C MET A 24 -5.95 9.61 6.60
N ALA A 25 -5.47 8.94 5.55
CA ALA A 25 -4.92 7.59 5.62
C ALA A 25 -3.43 7.69 5.32
N SER A 26 -2.62 6.93 6.05
CA SER A 26 -1.16 6.95 5.96
C SER A 26 -0.60 5.52 5.89
N PRO A 27 -0.75 4.81 4.76
CA PRO A 27 -0.21 3.46 4.60
C PRO A 27 1.32 3.41 4.71
N GLY A 28 2.01 4.55 4.54
CA GLY A 28 3.45 4.66 4.80
C GLY A 28 3.83 4.50 6.28
N CYS A 29 2.88 4.70 7.21
CA CYS A 29 3.10 4.42 8.63
C CYS A 29 3.07 2.92 8.90
N THR A 30 2.04 2.22 8.43
CA THR A 30 1.91 0.76 8.61
C THR A 30 3.00 -0.02 7.88
N SER A 31 3.48 0.47 6.73
CA SER A 31 4.60 -0.14 6.01
C SER A 31 5.96 -0.01 6.72
N ARG A 32 6.02 0.75 7.82
CA ARG A 32 7.23 0.99 8.63
C ARG A 32 7.03 0.58 10.09
N ASP A 33 5.99 -0.21 10.35
CA ASP A 33 5.64 -0.70 11.68
C ASP A 33 6.13 -2.14 11.84
N ASP A 34 6.86 -2.39 12.94
CA ASP A 34 7.41 -3.71 13.25
C ASP A 34 6.31 -4.74 13.54
N GLU A 35 5.08 -4.31 13.87
CA GLU A 35 3.91 -5.20 14.01
C GLU A 35 3.61 -5.96 12.70
N PHE A 36 3.79 -5.30 11.55
CA PHE A 36 3.49 -5.87 10.24
C PHE A 36 4.75 -6.30 9.48
N PHE A 37 5.87 -5.63 9.71
CA PHE A 37 7.14 -5.85 9.01
C PHE A 37 8.28 -5.92 10.03
N PRO A 38 8.66 -7.11 10.54
CA PRO A 38 9.75 -7.23 11.50
C PRO A 38 11.04 -6.57 10.99
N GLU A 39 11.65 -5.75 11.84
CA GLU A 39 12.79 -4.89 11.51
C GLU A 39 12.45 -3.96 10.33
N ALA A 40 11.34 -3.23 10.44
CA ALA A 40 10.70 -2.49 9.34
C ALA A 40 11.59 -1.41 8.72
N LEU A 41 12.56 -0.91 9.50
CA LEU A 41 13.51 0.11 9.07
C LEU A 41 14.77 -0.46 8.42
N GLU A 42 14.98 -1.77 8.50
CA GLU A 42 16.06 -2.45 7.79
C GLU A 42 15.69 -2.69 6.33
N TRP A 43 16.58 -2.29 5.43
CA TRP A 43 16.46 -2.64 4.02
C TRP A 43 16.83 -4.12 3.84
N ASP A 44 15.81 -4.96 3.78
CA ASP A 44 15.92 -6.38 3.48
C ASP A 44 15.06 -6.72 2.26
N PRO A 45 15.63 -6.89 1.05
CA PRO A 45 14.87 -7.27 -0.12
C PRO A 45 14.32 -8.71 -0.03
N HIS A 46 14.91 -9.58 0.79
CA HIS A 46 14.52 -10.99 0.95
C HIS A 46 13.28 -11.16 1.82
N ARG A 47 12.78 -10.10 2.48
CA ARG A 47 11.53 -10.18 3.26
C ARG A 47 10.32 -10.60 2.41
N TRP A 48 10.38 -10.37 1.10
CA TRP A 48 9.32 -10.73 0.16
C TRP A 48 9.46 -12.13 -0.43
N ASP A 49 10.51 -12.88 -0.06
CA ASP A 49 10.70 -14.25 -0.53
C ASP A 49 9.61 -15.18 0.03
N LEU A 50 9.24 -16.19 -0.77
CA LEU A 50 8.26 -17.20 -0.36
C LEU A 50 8.71 -17.90 0.92
N GLY A 51 7.86 -17.87 1.95
CA GLY A 51 8.15 -18.50 3.23
C GLY A 51 9.08 -17.71 4.16
N SER A 52 9.37 -16.44 3.85
CA SER A 52 10.18 -15.59 4.74
C SER A 52 9.55 -15.41 6.13
N GLY A 53 8.20 -15.42 6.20
CA GLY A 53 7.45 -15.08 7.42
C GLY A 53 7.62 -13.63 7.88
N ARG A 54 8.26 -12.77 7.08
CA ARG A 54 8.64 -11.39 7.43
C ARG A 54 7.64 -10.32 6.96
N VAL A 55 6.46 -10.75 6.49
CA VAL A 55 5.33 -9.91 6.09
C VAL A 55 4.08 -10.50 6.72
N VAL A 56 3.48 -9.77 7.66
CA VAL A 56 2.34 -10.24 8.45
C VAL A 56 1.07 -9.53 7.98
N GLY A 57 -0.05 -10.27 7.84
CA GLY A 57 -1.37 -9.69 7.57
C GLY A 57 -1.58 -9.20 6.12
N ASN A 58 -0.70 -9.58 5.20
CA ASN A 58 -0.83 -9.25 3.78
C ASN A 58 -1.67 -10.27 2.99
N ASP A 59 -1.95 -11.43 3.59
CA ASP A 59 -2.85 -12.45 3.01
C ASP A 59 -4.29 -12.08 3.33
N GLN A 60 -5.00 -11.50 2.36
CA GLN A 60 -6.42 -11.18 2.48
C GLN A 60 -7.17 -11.68 1.25
N ASP A 61 -8.42 -12.10 1.47
CA ASP A 61 -9.30 -12.51 0.39
C ASP A 61 -9.50 -11.34 -0.60
N GLU A 62 -9.08 -11.56 -1.83
CA GLU A 62 -9.22 -10.58 -2.90
C GLU A 62 -10.65 -10.62 -3.46
N GLU A 63 -11.56 -9.88 -2.81
CA GLU A 63 -12.80 -9.49 -3.47
C GLU A 63 -12.46 -8.45 -4.56
N PHE A 64 -13.00 -8.63 -5.75
CA PHE A 64 -12.76 -7.74 -6.88
C PHE A 64 -13.97 -6.84 -7.17
N GLN A 65 -13.72 -5.58 -7.49
CA GLN A 65 -14.75 -4.61 -7.87
C GLN A 65 -14.26 -3.70 -8.99
N ASP A 66 -15.14 -3.42 -9.95
CA ASP A 66 -14.91 -2.44 -11.00
C ASP A 66 -15.54 -1.09 -10.63
N TYR A 67 -14.73 -0.03 -10.67
CA TYR A 67 -15.14 1.36 -10.41
C TYR A 67 -15.25 2.20 -11.68
N GLY A 68 -15.21 1.57 -12.87
CA GLY A 68 -15.28 2.19 -14.18
C GLY A 68 -13.94 2.29 -14.91
N TYR A 69 -12.88 1.66 -14.39
CA TYR A 69 -11.55 1.63 -15.02
C TYR A 69 -10.89 0.24 -14.95
N GLY A 70 -11.71 -0.80 -14.75
CA GLY A 70 -11.26 -2.18 -14.69
C GLY A 70 -11.37 -2.78 -13.30
N MET A 71 -11.21 -4.10 -13.26
CA MET A 71 -11.36 -4.89 -12.05
C MET A 71 -10.17 -4.69 -11.11
N ILE A 72 -10.43 -4.25 -9.87
CA ILE A 72 -9.40 -4.06 -8.85
C ILE A 72 -9.77 -4.74 -7.54
N SER A 73 -8.77 -5.13 -6.75
CA SER A 73 -9.02 -5.62 -5.38
C SER A 73 -9.72 -4.54 -4.55
N LYS A 74 -10.80 -4.97 -3.90
CA LYS A 74 -11.62 -4.21 -2.96
C LYS A 74 -10.95 -4.14 -1.59
N GLY A 75 -10.05 -5.08 -1.28
CA GLY A 75 -9.31 -5.15 -0.03
C GLY A 75 -8.45 -3.90 0.18
N ALA A 76 -8.70 -3.18 1.26
CA ALA A 76 -7.95 -1.99 1.67
C ALA A 76 -7.34 -2.14 3.08
N SER A 77 -7.31 -3.35 3.61
CA SER A 77 -6.84 -3.63 4.97
C SER A 77 -5.41 -4.21 4.99
N SER A 78 -4.76 -4.38 3.84
CA SER A 78 -3.34 -4.78 3.81
C SER A 78 -2.50 -3.68 4.47
N PRO A 79 -1.49 -4.04 5.29
CA PRO A 79 -0.56 -3.06 5.86
C PRO A 79 0.41 -2.49 4.82
N TYR A 80 0.47 -3.08 3.62
CA TYR A 80 1.29 -2.63 2.49
C TYR A 80 0.43 -2.12 1.32
N LEU A 81 0.21 -0.80 1.25
CA LEU A 81 -0.59 -0.16 0.19
C LEU A 81 0.19 0.94 -0.57
N PRO A 82 1.30 0.60 -1.26
CA PRO A 82 2.12 1.58 -1.98
C PRO A 82 1.37 2.29 -3.13
N PHE A 83 0.33 1.65 -3.66
CA PHE A 83 -0.49 2.17 -4.77
C PHE A 83 -1.93 2.54 -4.35
N GLY A 84 -2.20 2.58 -3.04
CA GLY A 84 -3.53 2.83 -2.49
C GLY A 84 -4.55 1.73 -2.80
N ALA A 85 -5.82 2.00 -2.54
CA ALA A 85 -6.92 1.06 -2.72
C ALA A 85 -8.25 1.77 -3.07
N GLY A 86 -9.27 0.98 -3.44
CA GLY A 86 -10.62 1.44 -3.79
C GLY A 86 -10.66 2.29 -5.07
N ARG A 87 -11.73 3.06 -5.25
CA ARG A 87 -12.01 3.88 -6.46
C ARG A 87 -10.94 4.91 -6.86
N HIS A 88 -9.92 5.12 -6.02
CA HIS A 88 -8.82 6.04 -6.27
C HIS A 88 -7.46 5.34 -6.23
N ARG A 89 -7.45 4.01 -6.41
CA ARG A 89 -6.25 3.20 -6.58
C ARG A 89 -5.45 3.69 -7.79
N CYS A 90 -4.12 3.67 -7.68
CA CYS A 90 -3.25 3.99 -8.80
C CYS A 90 -3.42 2.98 -9.94
N ILE A 91 -3.59 3.48 -11.18
CA ILE A 91 -3.61 2.67 -12.41
C ILE A 91 -2.19 2.47 -12.98
N GLY A 92 -1.22 3.24 -12.49
CA GLY A 92 0.16 3.26 -13.01
C GLY A 92 1.09 2.23 -12.37
N GLU A 93 0.61 1.37 -11.47
CA GLU A 93 1.44 0.37 -10.77
C GLU A 93 2.25 -0.48 -11.75
N GLN A 94 1.60 -1.07 -12.76
CA GLN A 94 2.28 -1.93 -13.73
C GLN A 94 3.31 -1.15 -14.56
N PHE A 95 2.97 0.08 -14.95
CA PHE A 95 3.90 0.95 -15.68
C PHE A 95 5.11 1.36 -14.82
N ALA A 96 4.87 1.72 -13.56
CA ALA A 96 5.93 2.06 -12.61
C ALA A 96 6.87 0.87 -12.39
N THR A 97 6.33 -0.35 -12.24
CA THR A 97 7.13 -1.57 -12.15
C THR A 97 8.00 -1.77 -13.39
N VAL A 98 7.43 -1.69 -14.60
CA VAL A 98 8.20 -1.81 -15.85
C VAL A 98 9.31 -0.76 -15.93
N GLN A 99 8.99 0.50 -15.63
CA GLN A 99 9.95 1.59 -15.68
C GLN A 99 11.09 1.39 -14.66
N LEU A 100 10.77 1.16 -13.39
CA LEU A 100 11.75 1.03 -12.30
C LEU A 100 12.62 -0.21 -12.47
N VAL A 101 12.05 -1.35 -12.85
CA VAL A 101 12.82 -2.57 -13.10
C VAL A 101 13.73 -2.38 -14.31
N THR A 102 13.28 -1.70 -15.37
CA THR A 102 14.12 -1.43 -16.55
C THR A 102 15.30 -0.54 -16.20
N ILE A 103 15.06 0.54 -15.43
CA ILE A 103 16.11 1.44 -14.94
C ILE A 103 17.08 0.65 -14.06
N MET A 104 16.59 -0.06 -13.05
CA MET A 104 17.42 -0.83 -12.13
C MET A 104 18.27 -1.86 -12.87
N ALA A 105 17.66 -2.66 -13.75
CA ALA A 105 18.36 -3.68 -14.53
C ALA A 105 19.44 -3.06 -15.45
N THR A 106 19.21 -1.87 -15.99
CA THR A 106 20.20 -1.14 -16.79
C THR A 106 21.34 -0.62 -15.94
N VAL A 107 21.01 -0.04 -14.79
CA VAL A 107 21.97 0.49 -13.82
C VAL A 107 22.90 -0.61 -13.31
N VAL A 108 22.37 -1.74 -12.87
CA VAL A 108 23.19 -2.86 -12.34
C VAL A 108 24.01 -3.57 -13.42
N ARG A 109 23.59 -3.52 -14.69
CA ARG A 109 24.34 -4.10 -15.82
C ARG A 109 25.54 -3.23 -16.22
N LEU A 110 25.39 -1.91 -16.15
CA LEU A 110 26.38 -0.96 -16.69
C LEU A 110 27.28 -0.34 -15.62
N PHE A 111 26.83 -0.29 -14.37
CA PHE A 111 27.54 0.38 -13.29
C PHE A 111 27.73 -0.53 -12.08
N LYS A 112 28.84 -0.32 -11.37
CA LYS A 112 29.04 -0.80 -10.00
C LYS A 112 29.23 0.41 -9.10
N PHE A 113 28.42 0.51 -8.06
CA PHE A 113 28.53 1.55 -7.04
C PHE A 113 29.34 1.03 -5.87
N LYS A 114 30.04 1.93 -5.19
CA LYS A 114 30.71 1.69 -3.92
C LYS A 114 30.57 2.96 -3.08
N ASN A 115 30.51 2.79 -1.77
CA ASN A 115 30.53 3.89 -0.81
C ASN A 115 31.96 4.28 -0.46
#